data_AF-A0A1G0I305-F1
#
_entry.id   AF-A0A1G0I305-F1
#
_cell.length_a   1.000
_cell.length_b   1.000
_cell.length_c   1.000
_cell.angle_alpha   90.00
_cell.angle_beta   90.00
_cell.angle_gamma   90.00
#
_symmetry.space_group_name_H-M   'P 1'
#
loop_
_entity.id
_entity.type
_entity.pdbx_description
1 polymer ?
#
loop_
_entity_poly.entity_id
_entity_poly.type
_entity_poly.pdbx_seq_one_letter_code
_entity_poly.pdbx_strand_id
1 'polypeptide(L)'
;MTFSRLIQATIPLLLSPLVILWLDSSGNDKAIAFSIPWLAFSAVYLIVFLLLSRQVKSTFLLTLFSATISVAVGAFGVSYLVISYLKAHAGN
;
A
#
# COMPACT_ATOMS: atom_id res chain seq x y z
N MET A 1 21.38 -3.04 7.51
CA MET A 1 20.57 -2.71 6.31
C MET A 1 21.38 -1.73 5.49
N THR A 2 21.59 -1.96 4.19
CA THR A 2 22.37 -1.03 3.35
C THR A 2 21.53 0.18 2.97
N PHE A 3 22.16 1.36 2.83
CA PHE A 3 21.49 2.62 2.48
C PHE A 3 20.58 2.49 1.24
N SER A 4 21.04 1.75 0.23
CA SER A 4 20.28 1.44 -1.00
C SER A 4 18.94 0.72 -0.74
N ARG A 5 18.88 -0.21 0.24
CA ARG A 5 17.65 -0.94 0.56
C ARG A 5 16.66 -0.07 1.33
N LEU A 6 17.17 0.86 2.12
CA LEU A 6 16.33 1.79 2.89
C LEU A 6 15.63 2.77 1.96
N ILE A 7 16.34 3.27 0.94
CA ILE A 7 15.74 4.06 -0.15
C ILE A 7 14.65 3.25 -0.86
N GLN A 8 14.93 1.99 -1.23
CA GLN A 8 13.92 1.16 -1.91
C GLN A 8 12.67 0.89 -1.06
N ALA A 9 12.82 0.82 0.27
CA ALA A 9 11.70 0.65 1.17
C ALA A 9 10.77 1.87 1.18
N THR A 10 11.32 3.07 0.99
CA THR A 10 10.57 4.33 1.05
C THR A 10 10.01 4.75 -0.30
N ILE A 11 10.40 4.12 -1.42
CA ILE A 11 9.93 4.48 -2.78
C ILE A 11 8.39 4.61 -2.85
N PRO A 12 7.58 3.63 -2.42
CA PRO A 12 6.12 3.75 -2.55
C PRO A 12 5.57 4.94 -1.77
N LEU A 13 6.11 5.18 -0.56
CA LEU A 13 5.71 6.30 0.28
C LEU A 13 6.08 7.64 -0.35
N LEU A 14 7.30 7.76 -0.88
CA LEU A 14 7.80 8.96 -1.57
C LEU A 14 7.05 9.26 -2.87
N LEU A 15 6.52 8.24 -3.55
CA LEU A 15 5.69 8.41 -4.74
C LEU A 15 4.23 8.75 -4.41
N SER A 16 3.79 8.63 -3.15
CA SER A 16 2.40 8.93 -2.76
C SER A 16 1.93 10.33 -3.14
N PRO A 17 2.71 11.42 -2.92
CA PRO A 17 2.29 12.76 -3.35
C PRO A 17 2.08 12.86 -4.87
N LEU A 18 2.91 12.19 -5.67
CA LEU A 18 2.76 12.15 -7.13
C LEU A 18 1.51 11.39 -7.55
N VAL A 19 1.22 10.26 -6.92
CA VAL A 19 -0.01 9.48 -7.18
C VAL A 19 -1.25 10.29 -6.79
N ILE A 20 -1.20 10.99 -5.65
CA ILE A 20 -2.30 11.85 -5.19
C ILE A 20 -2.51 13.01 -6.15
N LEU A 21 -1.45 13.71 -6.57
CA LEU A 21 -1.54 14.80 -7.54
C LEU A 21 -2.04 14.33 -8.91
N TRP A 22 -1.63 13.14 -9.34
CA TRP A 22 -2.12 12.55 -10.59
C TRP A 22 -3.61 12.20 -10.51
N LEU A 23 -4.07 11.66 -9.38
CA LEU A 23 -5.48 11.40 -9.13
C LEU A 23 -6.31 12.69 -9.08
N ASP A 24 -5.78 13.75 -8.46
CA ASP A 24 -6.43 15.07 -8.37
C ASP A 24 -6.51 15.75 -9.75
N SER A 25 -5.40 15.74 -10.51
CA SER A 25 -5.35 16.25 -11.89
C SER A 25 -6.25 15.49 -12.86
N SER A 26 -6.66 14.26 -12.54
CA SER A 26 -7.58 13.48 -13.37
C SER A 26 -9.04 13.95 -13.29
N GLY A 27 -9.34 14.96 -12.45
CA GLY A 27 -10.68 15.51 -12.28
C GLY A 27 -11.66 14.50 -11.67
N ASN A 28 -11.13 13.50 -10.96
CA ASN A 28 -11.90 12.37 -10.46
C ASN A 28 -12.32 12.66 -9.01
N ASP A 29 -13.61 12.88 -8.78
CA ASP A 29 -14.18 13.03 -7.42
C ASP A 29 -13.88 11.81 -6.52
N LYS A 30 -13.45 10.68 -7.11
CA LYS A 30 -13.02 9.47 -6.41
C LYS A 30 -11.52 9.45 -6.09
N ALA A 31 -10.78 10.54 -6.28
CA ALA A 31 -9.34 10.62 -5.97
C ALA A 31 -9.04 10.15 -4.54
N ILE A 32 -9.90 10.50 -3.58
CA ILE A 32 -9.80 10.08 -2.18
C ILE A 32 -9.96 8.55 -2.03
N ALA A 33 -10.84 7.93 -2.82
CA ALA A 33 -11.07 6.50 -2.78
C ALA A 33 -9.87 5.67 -3.29
N PHE A 34 -8.97 6.28 -4.07
CA PHE A 34 -7.75 5.64 -4.55
C PHE A 34 -6.49 6.05 -3.77
N SER A 35 -6.45 7.27 -3.21
CA SER A 35 -5.32 7.74 -2.41
C SER A 35 -5.21 7.03 -1.06
N ILE A 36 -6.34 6.73 -0.40
CA ILE A 36 -6.34 6.02 0.89
C ILE A 36 -5.77 4.60 0.74
N PRO A 37 -6.23 3.76 -0.21
CA PRO A 37 -5.61 2.46 -0.46
C PRO A 37 -4.13 2.54 -0.83
N TRP A 38 -3.71 3.55 -1.59
CA TRP A 38 -2.31 3.75 -1.96
C TRP A 38 -1.41 4.05 -0.74
N LEU A 39 -1.88 4.93 0.15
CA LEU A 39 -1.17 5.24 1.40
C LEU A 39 -1.09 4.02 2.31
N ALA A 40 -2.19 3.27 2.44
CA ALA A 40 -2.22 2.03 3.21
C ALA A 40 -1.24 0.99 2.64
N PHE A 41 -1.22 0.80 1.32
CA PHE A 41 -0.26 -0.06 0.63
C PHE A 41 1.18 0.37 0.94
N SER A 42 1.48 1.66 0.79
CA SER A 42 2.82 2.21 1.01
C SER A 42 3.30 2.01 2.46
N ALA A 43 2.42 2.20 3.43
CA ALA A 43 2.72 1.98 4.85
C ALA A 43 2.97 0.50 5.16
N VAL A 44 2.10 -0.40 4.70
CA VAL A 44 2.25 -1.85 4.91
C VAL A 44 3.51 -2.35 4.20
N TYR A 45 3.80 -1.87 2.99
CA TYR A 45 5.01 -2.22 2.26
C TYR A 45 6.26 -1.87 3.04
N LEU A 46 6.32 -0.65 3.61
CA LEU A 46 7.45 -0.24 4.42
C LEU A 46 7.65 -1.16 5.63
N ILE A 47 6.58 -1.46 6.36
CA ILE A 47 6.63 -2.32 7.55
C ILE A 47 7.10 -3.74 7.19
N VAL A 48 6.50 -4.34 6.16
CA VAL A 48 6.83 -5.70 5.71
C VAL A 48 8.26 -5.76 5.18
N PHE A 49 8.68 -4.75 4.42
CA PHE A 49 10.05 -4.65 3.91
C PHE A 49 11.06 -4.57 5.05
N LEU A 50 10.80 -3.75 6.07
CA LEU A 50 11.66 -3.64 7.25
C LEU A 50 11.74 -4.97 8.02
N LEU A 51 10.61 -5.67 8.20
CA LEU A 51 10.56 -6.98 8.87
C LEU A 51 11.34 -8.05 8.10
N LEU A 52 11.11 -8.14 6.79
CA LEU A 52 11.75 -9.14 5.93
C LEU A 52 13.22 -8.82 5.63
N SER A 53 13.65 -7.56 5.77
CA SER A 53 15.03 -7.14 5.45
C SER A 53 16.10 -7.85 6.28
N ARG A 54 15.73 -8.39 7.44
CA ARG A 54 16.63 -9.18 8.30
C ARG A 54 16.79 -10.63 7.84
N GLN A 55 15.78 -11.16 7.15
CA GLN A 55 15.70 -12.57 6.74
C GLN A 55 16.06 -12.76 5.26
N VAL A 56 15.70 -11.81 4.40
CA VAL A 56 15.87 -11.92 2.95
C VAL A 56 17.09 -11.13 2.50
N LYS A 57 18.13 -11.85 2.05
CA LYS A 57 19.37 -11.24 1.54
C LYS A 57 19.25 -10.75 0.10
N SER A 58 18.37 -11.33 -0.72
CA SER A 58 18.14 -10.88 -2.10
C SER A 58 17.22 -9.66 -2.09
N THR A 59 17.71 -8.55 -2.64
CA THR A 59 16.95 -7.30 -2.75
C THR A 59 15.69 -7.48 -3.61
N PHE A 60 15.81 -8.24 -4.71
CA PHE A 60 14.68 -8.49 -5.60
C PHE A 60 13.56 -9.28 -4.90
N LEU A 61 13.92 -10.38 -4.21
CA LEU A 61 12.94 -11.19 -3.47
C LEU A 61 12.30 -10.39 -2.34
N LEU A 62 13.08 -9.54 -1.65
CA LEU A 62 12.59 -8.70 -0.57
C LEU A 62 11.52 -7.72 -1.07
N THR A 63 11.77 -7.03 -2.19
CA THR A 63 10.79 -6.15 -2.83
C THR A 63 9.55 -6.91 -3.26
N LEU A 64 9.73 -8.07 -3.91
CA LEU A 64 8.62 -8.85 -4.44
C LEU A 64 7.71 -9.34 -3.31
N PHE A 65 8.27 -9.98 -2.27
CA PHE A 65 7.49 -10.46 -1.13
C PHE A 65 6.78 -9.32 -0.38
N SER A 66 7.48 -8.19 -0.19
CA SER A 66 6.88 -7.04 0.49
C SER A 66 5.72 -6.47 -0.32
N ALA A 67 5.85 -6.38 -1.65
CA ALA A 67 4.77 -5.95 -2.51
C ALA A 67 3.59 -6.94 -2.50
N THR A 68 3.85 -8.24 -2.62
CA THR A 68 2.80 -9.27 -2.62
C THR A 68 2.00 -9.26 -1.31
N ILE A 69 2.68 -9.19 -0.17
CA ILE A 69 2.01 -9.15 1.15
C ILE A 69 1.20 -7.86 1.27
N SER A 70 1.75 -6.71 0.88
CA SER A 70 1.01 -5.44 0.94
C SER A 70 -0.21 -5.40 0.05
N VAL A 71 -0.14 -5.97 -1.15
CA VAL A 71 -1.31 -6.12 -2.05
C VAL A 71 -2.34 -7.05 -1.41
N ALA A 72 -1.91 -8.18 -0.84
CA ALA A 72 -2.82 -9.11 -0.18
C ALA A 72 -3.53 -8.45 1.01
N VAL A 73 -2.78 -7.79 1.90
CA VAL A 73 -3.33 -7.06 3.05
C VAL A 73 -4.28 -5.94 2.61
N GLY A 74 -3.92 -5.19 1.57
CA GLY A 74 -4.79 -4.18 0.97
C GLY A 74 -6.08 -4.79 0.44
N ALA A 75 -6.00 -5.88 -0.31
CA ALA A 75 -7.17 -6.57 -0.87
C ALA A 75 -8.09 -7.14 0.22
N PHE A 76 -7.54 -7.76 1.26
CA PHE A 76 -8.32 -8.26 2.40
C PHE A 76 -8.94 -7.11 3.20
N GLY A 77 -8.20 -6.03 3.46
CA GLY A 77 -8.68 -4.86 4.17
C GLY A 77 -9.82 -4.13 3.45
N VAL A 78 -9.68 -3.93 2.13
CA VAL A 78 -10.72 -3.34 1.29
C VAL A 78 -11.95 -4.25 1.24
N SER A 79 -11.75 -5.56 1.06
CA SER A 79 -12.87 -6.53 1.05
C SER A 79 -13.63 -6.52 2.38
N TYR A 80 -12.92 -6.44 3.50
CA TYR A 80 -13.53 -6.37 4.83
C TYR A 80 -14.31 -5.06 5.05
N LEU A 81 -13.78 -3.93 4.59
CA LEU A 81 -14.46 -2.63 4.64
C LEU A 81 -15.73 -2.62 3.77
N VAL A 82 -15.69 -3.24 2.59
CA VAL A 82 -16.87 -3.38 1.73
C VAL A 82 -17.92 -4.26 2.39
N ILE A 83 -17.51 -5.39 2.97
CA ILE A 83 -18.42 -6.30 3.69
C ILE A 83 -19.05 -5.60 4.90
N SER A 84 -18.28 -4.83 5.67
CA SER A 84 -18.80 -4.11 6.84
C SER A 84 -19.73 -2.96 6.45
N TYR A 85 -19.44 -2.24 5.36
CA TYR A 85 -20.31 -1.21 4.81
C TYR A 85 -21.65 -1.78 4.33
N LEU A 86 -21.62 -2.88 3.56
CA LEU A 86 -22.82 -3.58 3.10
C LEU A 86 -23.65 -4.09 4.29
N LYS A 87 -23.00 -4.66 5.31
CA LYS A 87 -23.68 -5.12 6.52
C LYS A 87 -24.34 -3.97 7.30
N ALA A 88 -23.73 -2.79 7.30
CA ALA A 88 -24.31 -1.60 7.95
C ALA A 88 -25.52 -1.01 7.19
N HIS A 89 -25.62 -1.24 5.87
CA HIS A 89 -26.68 -0.68 5.02
C HIS A 89 -27.73 -1.71 4.56
N ALA A 90 -27.50 -3.01 4.77
CA ALA A 90 -28.46 -4.08 4.46
C ALA A 90 -29.56 -4.25 5.54
N GLY A 91 -29.57 -3.40 6.58
CA GLY A 91 -30.53 -3.43 7.69
C GLY A 91 -31.53 -2.26 7.73
N ASN A 92 -31.58 -1.41 6.70
CA ASN A 92 -32.63 -0.40 6.47
C ASN A 92 -33.55 -0.85 5.32
#